data_AF-A0A1T3BR86-F1
#
_entry.id   AF-A0A1T3BR86-F1
#
_cell.length_a   1.000
_cell.length_b   1.000
_cell.length_c   1.000
_cell.angle_alpha   90.00
_cell.angle_beta   90.00
_cell.angle_gamma   90.00
#
_symmetry.space_group_name_H-M   'P 1'
#
loop_
_entity.id
_entity.type
_entity.pdbx_description
1 polymer ?
#
loop_
_entity_poly.entity_id
_entity_poly.type
_entity_poly.pdbx_seq_one_letter_code
_entity_poly.pdbx_strand_id
1 'polypeptide(L)'
;MISNVHALLKKRSYVFTPIKLNLALHVVGQRSDGYHLLESLVCFSFSGDCLTYASFESDHFIVTGPFANRIASDTENLVVRARDFMRKKFPNSAQPSFLRLVKTLPIASGIGGDQVMLRVYYMCCAGNGSLIVLIKSWLK
;
A
#
# COMPACT_ATOMS: atom_id res chain seq x y z
N MET A 1 -18.48 22.70 5.67
CA MET A 1 -18.53 21.21 5.65
C MET A 1 -17.13 20.58 5.81
N ILE A 2 -16.21 21.19 6.58
CA ILE A 2 -14.82 20.72 6.80
C ILE A 2 -14.56 20.39 8.29
N SER A 3 -15.52 20.70 9.17
CA SER A 3 -15.40 20.60 10.64
C SER A 3 -15.34 19.16 11.18
N ASN A 4 -15.91 18.18 10.47
CA ASN A 4 -16.00 16.79 10.96
C ASN A 4 -14.71 15.99 10.77
N VAL A 5 -13.71 16.50 10.05
CA VAL A 5 -12.45 15.78 9.78
C VAL A 5 -11.50 15.82 11.00
N HIS A 6 -11.64 16.82 11.88
CA HIS A 6 -10.79 17.00 13.07
C HIS A 6 -11.21 16.13 14.26
N ALA A 7 -12.51 15.81 14.42
CA ALA A 7 -12.99 15.06 15.59
C ALA A 7 -12.63 13.57 15.57
N LEU A 8 -12.26 13.03 14.42
CA LEU A 8 -12.03 11.60 14.17
C LEU A 8 -10.53 11.19 14.26
N LEU A 9 -9.72 12.00 14.96
CA LEU A 9 -8.27 11.84 15.05
C LEU A 9 -7.79 10.84 16.12
N LYS A 10 -8.68 10.26 16.96
CA LYS A 10 -8.28 9.51 18.16
C LYS A 10 -7.66 8.12 17.92
N LYS A 11 -7.73 7.53 16.71
CA LYS A 11 -7.11 6.23 16.38
C LYS A 11 -6.75 6.15 14.89
N ARG A 12 -5.66 6.81 14.49
CA ARG A 12 -5.09 6.66 13.15
C ARG A 12 -3.83 5.82 13.24
N SER A 13 -3.71 4.86 12.33
CA SER A 13 -2.47 4.12 12.14
C SER A 13 -1.86 4.51 10.81
N TYR A 14 -0.53 4.53 10.74
CA TYR A 14 0.20 4.82 9.51
C TYR A 14 1.24 3.74 9.26
N VAL A 15 1.48 3.45 7.99
CA VAL A 15 2.55 2.55 7.55
C VAL A 15 3.31 3.23 6.41
N PHE A 16 4.64 3.19 6.51
CA PHE A 16 5.51 3.61 5.42
C PHE A 16 5.80 2.42 4.51
N THR A 17 5.74 2.63 3.22
CA THR A 17 6.19 1.63 2.25
C THR A 17 7.67 1.86 1.98
N PRO A 18 8.53 0.85 2.18
CA PRO A 18 9.94 1.00 1.84
C PRO A 18 10.11 1.16 0.33
N ILE A 19 11.02 2.05 -0.09
CA ILE A 19 11.49 2.09 -1.47
C ILE A 19 12.23 0.79 -1.78
N LYS A 20 12.02 0.24 -2.98
CA LYS A 20 12.84 -0.84 -3.53
C LYS A 20 13.71 -0.30 -4.66
N LEU A 21 15.02 -0.26 -4.45
CA LEU A 21 15.97 0.15 -5.47
C LEU A 21 16.69 -1.07 -6.05
N ASN A 22 16.65 -1.24 -7.37
CA ASN A 22 17.52 -2.17 -8.06
C ASN A 22 18.91 -1.55 -8.19
N LEU A 23 19.90 -2.09 -7.47
CA LEU A 23 21.30 -1.70 -7.62
C LEU A 23 21.95 -2.40 -8.82
N ALA A 24 21.53 -3.63 -9.09
CA ALA A 24 21.89 -4.36 -10.30
C ALA A 24 20.71 -5.21 -10.78
N LEU A 25 20.62 -5.35 -12.10
CA LEU A 25 19.66 -6.22 -12.76
C LEU A 25 20.39 -6.93 -13.91
N HIS A 26 20.53 -8.24 -13.80
CA HIS A 26 21.23 -9.07 -14.79
C HIS A 26 20.24 -10.03 -15.43
N VAL A 27 20.15 -9.98 -16.76
CA VAL A 27 19.33 -10.91 -17.55
C VAL A 27 20.16 -12.15 -17.83
N VAL A 28 19.81 -13.27 -17.23
CA VAL A 28 20.58 -14.54 -17.34
C VAL A 28 20.01 -15.51 -18.36
N GLY A 29 18.87 -15.18 -18.98
CA GLY A 29 18.27 -15.99 -20.02
C GLY A 29 16.85 -15.58 -20.36
N GLN A 30 16.21 -16.39 -21.19
CA GLN A 30 14.81 -16.24 -21.57
C GLN A 30 14.10 -17.59 -21.45
N ARG A 31 12.92 -17.54 -20.84
CA ARG A 31 12.02 -18.68 -20.67
C ARG A 31 11.26 -18.94 -21.96
N SER A 32 10.71 -20.15 -22.09
CA SER A 32 9.87 -20.56 -23.23
C SER A 32 8.56 -19.78 -23.37
N ASP A 33 8.11 -19.09 -22.31
CA ASP A 33 6.94 -18.22 -22.32
C ASP A 33 7.26 -16.76 -22.72
N GLY A 34 8.49 -16.49 -23.15
CA GLY A 34 8.94 -15.18 -23.63
C GLY A 34 9.46 -14.24 -22.54
N TYR A 35 9.37 -14.61 -21.25
CA TYR A 35 9.87 -13.79 -20.15
C TYR A 35 11.36 -14.00 -19.87
N HIS A 36 12.04 -12.97 -19.36
CA HIS A 36 13.45 -13.04 -18.98
C HIS A 36 13.67 -13.66 -17.60
N LEU A 37 14.75 -14.44 -17.47
CA LEU A 37 15.31 -14.83 -16.18
C LEU A 37 16.16 -13.67 -15.66
N LEU A 38 15.87 -13.23 -14.43
CA LEU A 38 16.50 -12.06 -13.84
C LEU A 38 17.20 -12.44 -12.54
N GLU A 39 18.46 -12.03 -12.42
CA GLU A 39 19.16 -11.89 -11.15
C GLU A 39 19.14 -10.41 -10.76
N SER A 40 18.89 -10.11 -9.48
CA SER A 40 18.81 -8.72 -9.04
C SER A 40 19.45 -8.51 -7.68
N LEU A 41 20.25 -7.45 -7.58
CA LEU A 41 20.72 -6.90 -6.31
C LEU A 41 19.79 -5.74 -5.93
N VAL A 42 19.14 -5.85 -4.79
CA VAL A 42 18.14 -4.87 -4.32
C VAL A 42 18.53 -4.25 -2.99
N CYS A 43 18.25 -2.96 -2.84
CA CYS A 43 18.35 -2.22 -1.59
C CYS A 43 16.97 -1.68 -1.21
N PHE A 44 16.66 -1.67 0.09
CA PHE A 44 15.43 -1.09 0.62
C PHE A 44 15.74 0.14 1.47
N SER A 45 14.98 1.23 1.25
CA SER A 45 15.05 2.42 2.11
C SER A 45 13.80 2.54 2.98
N PHE A 46 13.97 3.08 4.19
CA PHE A 46 12.87 3.32 5.14
C PHE A 46 12.00 4.53 4.79
N SER A 47 12.37 5.27 3.75
CA SER A 47 11.57 6.40 3.24
C SER A 47 10.76 5.94 2.03
N GLY A 48 9.49 6.34 1.92
CA GLY A 48 8.64 6.08 0.77
C GLY A 48 7.23 6.61 0.96
N ASP A 49 6.25 6.04 0.26
CA ASP A 49 4.86 6.46 0.40
C ASP A 49 4.31 6.14 1.80
N CYS A 50 3.31 6.89 2.23
CA CYS A 50 2.67 6.69 3.53
C CYS A 50 1.19 6.33 3.33
N LEU A 51 0.77 5.19 3.87
CA LEU A 51 -0.62 4.78 3.93
C LEU A 51 -1.15 5.00 5.34
N THR A 52 -2.16 5.84 5.47
CA THR A 52 -2.91 6.05 6.72
C THR A 52 -4.22 5.28 6.67
N TYR A 53 -4.56 4.67 7.80
CA TYR A 53 -5.82 3.96 8.02
C TYR A 53 -6.54 4.48 9.27
N ALA A 54 -7.87 4.56 9.18
CA ALA A 54 -8.76 4.78 10.31
C ALA A 54 -10.11 4.10 10.07
N SER A 55 -10.79 3.70 11.14
CA SER A 55 -12.22 3.37 11.07
C SER A 55 -13.02 4.60 10.67
N PHE A 56 -14.07 4.43 9.87
CA PHE A 56 -14.91 5.53 9.38
C PHE A 56 -16.36 5.08 9.21
N GLU A 57 -17.28 6.02 9.00
CA GLU A 57 -18.72 5.72 8.83
C GLU A 57 -19.02 5.08 7.45
N SER A 58 -18.20 5.38 6.47
CA SER A 58 -18.28 4.92 5.08
C SER A 58 -16.90 4.70 4.51
N ASP A 59 -16.80 3.97 3.40
CA ASP A 59 -15.52 3.83 2.74
C ASP A 59 -15.10 5.11 2.04
N HIS A 60 -13.89 5.55 2.36
CA HIS A 60 -13.27 6.66 1.71
C HIS A 60 -11.81 6.34 1.41
N PHE A 61 -11.42 6.59 0.17
CA PHE A 61 -10.05 6.50 -0.27
C PHE A 61 -9.64 7.83 -0.90
N ILE A 62 -8.54 8.40 -0.42
CA ILE A 62 -7.95 9.60 -1.00
C ILE A 62 -6.48 9.39 -1.28
N VAL A 63 -6.01 9.99 -2.38
CA VAL A 63 -4.59 10.07 -2.72
C VAL A 63 -4.15 11.52 -2.62
N THR A 64 -3.03 11.77 -1.96
CA THR A 64 -2.46 13.11 -1.76
C THR A 64 -0.95 13.09 -1.98
N GLY A 65 -0.31 14.25 -2.09
CA GLY A 65 1.13 14.37 -2.31
C GLY A 65 1.50 14.74 -3.75
N PRO A 66 2.80 14.96 -4.04
CA PRO A 66 3.28 15.54 -5.29
C PRO A 66 2.89 14.75 -6.55
N PHE A 67 2.71 13.44 -6.43
CA PHE A 67 2.41 12.54 -7.55
C PHE A 67 0.97 11.99 -7.52
N ALA A 68 0.09 12.56 -6.68
CA ALA A 68 -1.27 12.06 -6.49
C ALA A 68 -2.13 12.13 -7.75
N ASN A 69 -1.98 13.19 -8.55
CA ASN A 69 -2.73 13.39 -9.79
C ASN A 69 -2.45 12.35 -10.89
N ARG A 70 -1.41 11.53 -10.71
CA ARG A 70 -1.06 10.46 -11.63
C ARG A 70 -1.53 9.07 -11.15
N ILE A 71 -2.29 9.01 -10.06
CA ILE A 71 -2.81 7.78 -9.47
C ILE A 71 -4.33 7.81 -9.47
N ALA A 72 -4.94 6.76 -10.00
CA ALA A 72 -6.38 6.55 -9.89
C ALA A 72 -6.78 6.36 -8.43
N SER A 73 -7.82 7.08 -7.97
CA SER A 73 -8.38 6.97 -6.62
C SER A 73 -9.60 6.03 -6.58
N ASP A 74 -9.70 5.10 -7.52
CA ASP A 74 -10.84 4.21 -7.73
C ASP A 74 -10.49 2.73 -7.48
N THR A 75 -11.33 1.82 -7.97
CA THR A 75 -11.19 0.37 -7.81
C THR A 75 -9.96 -0.23 -8.50
N GLU A 76 -9.34 0.47 -9.44
CA GLU A 76 -8.11 -0.01 -10.09
C GLU A 76 -6.88 0.18 -9.20
N ASN A 77 -6.99 1.03 -8.16
CA ASN A 77 -5.90 1.24 -7.22
C ASN A 77 -5.62 -0.04 -6.40
N LEU A 78 -4.35 -0.46 -6.38
CA LEU A 78 -3.92 -1.64 -5.62
C LEU A 78 -4.24 -1.55 -4.13
N VAL A 79 -4.29 -0.35 -3.53
CA VAL A 79 -4.71 -0.14 -2.13
C VAL A 79 -6.17 -0.57 -1.95
N VAL A 80 -7.04 -0.16 -2.88
CA VAL A 80 -8.47 -0.47 -2.86
C VAL A 80 -8.69 -1.95 -3.14
N ARG A 81 -7.99 -2.52 -4.13
CA ARG A 81 -8.03 -3.96 -4.42
C ARG A 81 -7.55 -4.81 -3.25
N ALA A 82 -6.51 -4.38 -2.53
CA ALA A 82 -6.02 -5.06 -1.35
C ALA A 82 -7.06 -5.02 -0.22
N ARG A 83 -7.67 -3.87 0.06
CA ARG A 83 -8.78 -3.75 1.03
C ARG A 83 -9.92 -4.71 0.68
N ASP A 84 -10.36 -4.71 -0.58
CA ASP A 84 -11.50 -5.51 -1.02
C ASP A 84 -11.20 -7.02 -1.02
N PHE A 85 -9.98 -7.42 -1.40
CA PHE A 85 -9.51 -8.79 -1.25
C PHE A 85 -9.54 -9.24 0.21
N MET A 86 -9.07 -8.39 1.13
CA MET A 86 -9.03 -8.72 2.56
C MET A 86 -10.43 -8.86 3.15
N ARG A 87 -11.38 -8.02 2.73
CA ARG A 87 -12.79 -8.13 3.14
C ARG A 87 -13.42 -9.44 2.69
N LYS A 88 -13.14 -9.86 1.45
CA LYS A 88 -13.59 -11.17 0.95
C LYS A 88 -13.00 -12.31 1.77
N LYS A 89 -11.75 -12.19 2.22
CA LYS A 89 -11.07 -13.21 3.03
C LYS A 89 -11.54 -13.24 4.49
N PHE A 90 -11.91 -12.08 5.06
CA PHE A 90 -12.25 -11.90 6.47
C PHE A 90 -13.52 -11.02 6.64
N PRO A 91 -14.71 -11.53 6.30
CA PRO A 91 -15.94 -10.72 6.29
C PRO A 91 -16.31 -10.19 7.68
N ASN A 92 -16.02 -10.92 8.76
CA ASN A 92 -16.34 -10.51 10.13
C ASN A 92 -15.50 -9.30 10.62
N SER A 93 -14.43 -8.96 9.92
CA SER A 93 -13.55 -7.82 10.22
C SER A 93 -13.69 -6.68 9.19
N ALA A 94 -14.63 -6.81 8.24
CA ALA A 94 -14.81 -5.90 7.12
C ALA A 94 -15.59 -4.63 7.49
N GLN A 95 -15.05 -3.84 8.40
CA GLN A 95 -15.64 -2.55 8.77
C GLN A 95 -15.35 -1.46 7.70
N PRO A 96 -16.21 -0.44 7.57
CA PRO A 96 -15.92 0.71 6.72
C PRO A 96 -14.68 1.45 7.21
N SER A 97 -13.93 2.02 6.27
CA SER A 97 -12.64 2.62 6.60
C SER A 97 -12.27 3.81 5.74
N PHE A 98 -11.52 4.71 6.36
CA PHE A 98 -10.82 5.78 5.69
C PHE A 98 -9.38 5.35 5.39
N LEU A 99 -9.01 5.45 4.12
CA LEU A 99 -7.67 5.19 3.61
C LEU A 99 -7.13 6.47 2.97
N ARG A 100 -5.91 6.85 3.36
CA ARG A 100 -5.19 7.95 2.72
C ARG A 100 -3.82 7.47 2.29
N LEU A 101 -3.56 7.51 0.98
CA LEU A 101 -2.23 7.31 0.42
C LEU A 101 -1.57 8.66 0.18
N VAL A 102 -0.40 8.87 0.78
CA VAL A 102 0.49 9.99 0.46
C VAL A 102 1.54 9.50 -0.51
N LYS A 103 1.42 9.90 -1.78
CA LYS A 103 2.32 9.49 -2.85
C LYS A 103 3.47 10.48 -2.98
N THR A 104 4.64 10.09 -2.48
CA THR A 104 5.88 10.88 -2.54
C THR A 104 6.85 10.35 -3.58
N LEU A 105 6.74 9.07 -3.96
CA LEU A 105 7.62 8.47 -4.96
C LEU A 105 7.11 8.72 -6.39
N PRO A 106 7.98 9.11 -7.33
CA PRO A 106 7.62 9.23 -8.74
C PRO A 106 7.13 7.88 -9.29
N ILE A 107 6.05 7.92 -10.08
CA ILE A 107 5.49 6.75 -10.73
C ILE A 107 6.45 6.22 -11.80
N ALA A 108 6.54 4.89 -11.93
CA ALA A 108 7.27 4.18 -12.98
C ALA A 108 8.77 4.54 -13.10
N SER A 109 9.40 4.93 -12.00
CA SER A 109 10.81 5.35 -11.95
C SER A 109 11.83 4.21 -11.90
N GLY A 110 11.40 2.94 -11.94
CA GLY A 110 12.27 1.79 -11.65
C GLY A 110 12.68 1.64 -10.17
N ILE A 111 12.18 2.55 -9.31
CA ILE A 111 12.41 2.60 -7.85
C ILE A 111 11.29 1.84 -7.09
N GLY A 112 10.49 1.04 -7.80
CA GLY A 112 9.38 0.29 -7.22
C GLY A 112 8.28 1.18 -6.65
N GLY A 113 8.00 2.32 -7.30
CA GLY A 113 6.93 3.25 -6.90
C GLY A 113 5.61 3.06 -7.63
N ASP A 114 5.61 2.31 -8.72
CA ASP A 114 4.46 1.84 -9.50
C ASP A 114 3.69 0.74 -8.77
N GLN A 115 4.42 -0.09 -8.05
CA GLN A 115 3.86 -0.91 -7.00
C GLN A 115 4.05 -0.11 -5.73
N VAL A 116 3.03 0.60 -5.24
CA VAL A 116 2.96 0.76 -3.78
C VAL A 116 3.21 -0.64 -3.27
N MET A 117 4.37 -0.87 -2.64
CA MET A 117 4.81 -2.20 -2.22
C MET A 117 3.89 -2.56 -1.06
N LEU A 118 2.65 -2.85 -1.41
CA LEU A 118 1.53 -3.17 -0.56
C LEU A 118 1.77 -4.61 -0.15
N ARG A 119 2.71 -4.77 0.77
CA ARG A 119 2.65 -5.87 1.71
C ARG A 119 1.81 -5.47 2.91
N VAL A 120 0.58 -5.02 2.62
CA VAL A 120 -0.47 -4.92 3.63
C VAL A 120 -1.05 -6.33 3.77
N TYR A 121 -0.41 -7.15 4.59
CA TYR A 121 -0.88 -8.52 4.80
C TYR A 121 -1.98 -8.64 5.86
N TYR A 122 -2.24 -7.62 6.69
CA TYR A 122 -3.37 -7.61 7.60
C TYR A 122 -3.80 -6.17 7.91
N MET A 123 -5.09 -5.88 7.67
CA MET A 123 -5.79 -4.72 8.19
C MET A 123 -6.98 -5.28 8.98
N CYS A 124 -6.70 -5.85 10.15
CA CYS A 124 -7.76 -6.33 11.04
C CYS A 124 -7.96 -5.28 12.12
N CYS A 125 -9.13 -4.64 12.13
CA CYS A 125 -9.64 -4.00 13.33
C CYS A 125 -9.95 -5.13 14.32
N ALA A 126 -9.03 -5.40 15.25
CA ALA A 126 -9.42 -6.10 16.46
C ALA A 126 -10.54 -5.25 17.12
N GLY A 127 -11.57 -5.88 17.70
CA GLY A 127 -12.79 -5.21 18.22
C GLY A 127 -12.56 -4.10 19.27
N ASN A 128 -11.31 -3.83 19.62
CA ASN A 128 -10.80 -2.77 20.46
C ASN A 128 -10.07 -1.66 19.67
N GLY A 129 -10.14 -1.61 18.34
CA GLY A 129 -9.59 -0.55 17.49
C GLY A 129 -8.06 -0.53 17.37
N SER A 130 -7.39 -1.66 17.57
CA SER A 130 -5.94 -1.80 17.37
C SER A 130 -5.65 -2.37 15.97
N LEU A 131 -4.73 -1.75 15.24
CA LEU A 131 -4.25 -2.25 13.96
C LEU A 131 -3.12 -3.26 14.19
N ILE A 132 -3.32 -4.51 13.78
CA ILE A 132 -2.25 -5.50 13.71
C ILE A 132 -1.71 -5.52 12.27
N VAL A 133 -0.54 -4.93 12.05
CA VAL A 133 0.20 -5.04 10.78
C VAL A 133 1.24 -6.14 10.93
N LEU A 134 0.99 -7.33 10.36
CA LEU A 134 2.01 -8.37 10.26
C LEU A 134 2.76 -8.24 8.93
N ILE A 135 4.03 -7.83 9.02
CA ILE A 135 4.94 -7.75 7.88
C ILE A 135 5.60 -9.12 7.71
N LYS A 136 5.14 -9.94 6.76
CA LYS A 136 5.92 -11.12 6.33
C LYS A 136 6.93 -10.70 5.28
N SER A 137 8.21 -10.70 5.67
CA SER A 137 9.34 -10.66 4.76
C SER A 137 9.28 -11.86 3.82
N TRP A 138 9.49 -11.66 2.52
CA TRP A 138 9.85 -12.74 1.61
C TRP A 138 11.33 -12.56 1.35
N LEU A 139 12.11 -13.11 2.28
CA LEU A 139 13.36 -13.78 1.95
C LEU A 139 13.02 -15.27 1.99
N LYS A 140 12.53 -15.79 0.87
CA LYS A 140 12.69 -17.18 0.47
C LYS A 140 12.76 -17.18 -1.05
#